data_AF-A0A2N7W314-F1
#
_entry.id   AF-A0A2N7W314-F1
#
_cell.length_a   1.000
_cell.length_b   1.000
_cell.length_c   1.000
_cell.angle_alpha   90.00
_cell.angle_beta   90.00
_cell.angle_gamma   90.00
#
_symmetry.space_group_name_H-M   'P 1'
#
loop_
_entity.id
_entity.type
_entity.pdbx_description
1 polymer ?
#
loop_
_entity_poly.entity_id
_entity_poly.type
_entity_poly.pdbx_seq_one_letter_code
_entity_poly.pdbx_strand_id
1 'polypeptide(L)'
;MRKETTKLRAGALPVTSAELPPPLDEPAVEDLRLENVLAVLADPLRLFIVHKLMVESDAYDHPCGWFGLDRPKSSLTHHFKALREAGVIRQRQYGLERRSRLRREDIDARFPGLLSLVENWRQPADAAMHRDTNERRATKISA
;
A
#
# COMPACT_ATOMS: atom_id res chain seq x y z
N MET A 1 -50.44 6.65 -4.15
CA MET A 1 -49.65 5.40 -4.29
C MET A 1 -48.77 5.58 -5.51
N ARG A 2 -47.44 5.52 -5.54
CA ARG A 2 -46.33 5.40 -4.57
C ARG A 2 -45.23 6.32 -5.14
N LYS A 3 -44.56 7.12 -4.30
CA LYS A 3 -43.38 7.89 -4.70
C LYS A 3 -42.19 6.92 -4.71
N GLU A 4 -41.64 6.58 -5.87
CA GLU A 4 -40.38 5.83 -5.93
C GLU A 4 -39.21 6.79 -5.77
N THR A 5 -38.61 6.71 -4.59
CA THR A 5 -37.39 7.39 -4.20
C THR A 5 -36.20 6.67 -4.83
N THR A 6 -35.75 7.15 -5.99
CA THR A 6 -34.45 6.77 -6.55
C THR A 6 -33.37 7.33 -5.63
N LYS A 7 -32.76 6.46 -4.82
CA LYS A 7 -31.56 6.75 -4.02
C LYS A 7 -30.44 7.21 -4.96
N LEU A 8 -30.18 8.51 -4.99
CA LEU A 8 -28.89 9.05 -5.40
C LEU A 8 -27.81 8.37 -4.55
N ARG A 9 -26.96 7.55 -5.18
CA ARG A 9 -25.73 7.06 -4.57
C ARG A 9 -24.82 8.27 -4.33
N ALA A 10 -24.35 8.39 -3.09
CA ALA A 10 -23.48 9.44 -2.62
C ALA A 10 -22.22 9.56 -3.50
N GLY A 11 -21.84 10.80 -3.75
CA GLY A 11 -20.87 11.20 -4.76
C GLY A 11 -19.42 10.80 -4.47
N ALA A 12 -18.69 10.63 -5.56
CA ALA A 12 -17.24 10.77 -5.59
C ALA A 12 -16.96 11.87 -6.61
N LEU A 13 -16.77 13.10 -6.11
CA LEU A 13 -16.31 14.23 -6.92
C LEU A 13 -14.89 13.94 -7.40
N PRO A 14 -14.50 14.39 -8.61
CA PRO A 14 -13.11 14.34 -9.04
C PRO A 14 -12.30 15.27 -8.14
N VAL A 15 -11.62 14.74 -7.13
CA VAL A 15 -10.69 15.53 -6.31
C VAL A 15 -9.47 15.87 -7.16
N THR A 16 -9.50 17.04 -7.77
CA THR A 16 -8.34 17.71 -8.36
C THR A 16 -7.21 17.81 -7.33
N SER A 17 -5.97 17.53 -7.71
CA SER A 17 -4.79 17.40 -6.85
C SER A 17 -4.44 18.59 -5.93
N ALA A 18 -5.21 19.68 -5.99
CA ALA A 18 -5.01 20.92 -5.25
C ALA A 18 -5.46 20.88 -3.77
N GLU A 19 -6.36 19.97 -3.37
CA GLU A 19 -6.90 19.89 -2.00
C GLU A 19 -6.20 18.81 -1.13
N LEU A 20 -5.19 18.12 -1.67
CA LEU A 20 -4.58 16.99 -0.96
C LEU A 20 -3.54 17.50 0.06
N PRO A 21 -3.50 16.93 1.27
CA PRO A 21 -2.45 17.25 2.23
C PRO A 21 -1.06 16.97 1.64
N PRO A 22 -0.02 17.67 2.12
CA PRO A 22 1.33 17.43 1.62
C PRO A 22 1.74 15.96 1.85
N PRO A 23 2.49 15.35 0.91
CA PRO A 23 3.06 14.03 1.12
C PRO A 23 4.01 14.07 2.33
N LEU A 24 4.09 12.95 3.04
CA LEU A 24 5.14 12.69 4.02
C LEU A 24 6.49 12.59 3.29
N ASP A 25 7.59 12.74 4.03
CA ASP A 25 8.95 12.69 3.46
C ASP A 25 9.12 11.50 2.51
N GLU A 26 9.45 11.76 1.26
CA GLU A 26 9.67 10.75 0.23
C GLU A 26 10.87 11.17 -0.61
N PRO A 27 11.67 10.21 -1.13
CA PRO A 27 12.79 10.54 -2.01
C PRO A 27 12.30 11.18 -3.31
N ALA A 28 13.08 12.10 -3.86
CA ALA A 28 12.85 12.65 -5.19
C ALA A 28 12.95 11.53 -6.25
N VAL A 29 12.38 11.75 -7.44
CA VAL A 29 12.31 10.73 -8.50
C VAL A 29 13.71 10.33 -8.97
N GLU A 30 14.60 11.30 -9.04
CA GLU A 30 16.01 11.19 -9.38
C GLU A 30 16.83 10.41 -8.33
N ASP A 31 16.41 10.45 -7.07
CA ASP A 31 17.06 9.77 -5.94
C ASP A 31 16.59 8.32 -5.77
N LEU A 32 15.64 7.87 -6.60
CA LEU A 32 15.18 6.49 -6.58
C LEU A 32 16.32 5.55 -7.02
N ARG A 33 16.68 4.64 -6.11
CA ARG A 33 17.70 3.60 -6.32
C ARG A 33 17.04 2.25 -6.56
N LEU A 34 17.43 1.57 -7.65
CA LEU A 34 16.84 0.29 -8.05
C LEU A 34 17.03 -0.78 -6.97
N GLU A 35 18.20 -0.82 -6.35
CA GLU A 35 18.54 -1.74 -5.25
C GLU A 35 17.61 -1.56 -4.04
N ASN A 36 17.20 -0.33 -3.73
CA ASN A 36 16.28 -0.06 -2.63
C ASN A 36 14.88 -0.52 -2.99
N VAL A 37 14.43 -0.23 -4.22
CA VAL A 37 13.13 -0.65 -4.73
C VAL A 37 13.03 -2.18 -4.75
N LEU A 38 14.02 -2.88 -5.30
CA LEU A 38 14.05 -4.35 -5.33
C LEU A 38 14.13 -4.94 -3.92
N ALA A 39 14.93 -4.37 -3.02
CA ALA A 39 15.01 -4.82 -1.63
C ALA A 39 13.68 -4.69 -0.89
N VAL A 40 12.85 -3.68 -1.21
CA VAL A 40 11.51 -3.57 -0.63
C VAL A 40 10.50 -4.50 -1.28
N LEU A 41 10.59 -4.71 -2.59
CA LEU A 41 9.69 -5.61 -3.34
C LEU A 41 9.98 -7.10 -3.11
N ALA A 42 11.19 -7.45 -2.64
CA ALA A 42 11.56 -8.84 -2.33
C ALA A 42 10.78 -9.46 -1.16
N ASP A 43 10.02 -8.67 -0.39
CA ASP A 43 9.16 -9.17 0.67
C ASP A 43 7.74 -9.43 0.13
N PRO A 44 7.20 -10.66 0.28
CA PRO A 44 5.91 -11.03 -0.29
C PRO A 44 4.74 -10.15 0.15
N LEU A 45 4.77 -9.63 1.39
CA LEU A 45 3.70 -8.78 1.90
C LEU A 45 3.75 -7.38 1.27
N ARG A 46 4.94 -6.78 1.15
CA ARG A 46 5.14 -5.52 0.43
C ARG A 46 4.79 -5.67 -1.04
N LEU A 47 5.15 -6.79 -1.66
CA LEU A 47 4.79 -7.08 -3.05
C LEU A 47 3.28 -7.19 -3.24
N PHE A 48 2.57 -7.85 -2.32
CA PHE A 48 1.11 -7.89 -2.29
C PHE A 48 0.48 -6.50 -2.15
N ILE A 49 0.99 -5.65 -1.24
CA ILE A 49 0.51 -4.27 -1.06
C ILE A 49 0.64 -3.49 -2.36
N VAL A 50 1.79 -3.58 -3.03
CA VAL A 50 2.07 -2.89 -4.30
C VAL A 50 1.17 -3.44 -5.40
N HIS A 51 1.06 -4.76 -5.55
CA HIS A 51 0.19 -5.42 -6.53
C HIS A 51 -1.27 -5.00 -6.36
N LYS A 52 -1.78 -5.00 -5.13
CA LYS A 52 -3.14 -4.55 -4.83
C LYS A 52 -3.36 -3.08 -5.21
N LEU A 53 -2.41 -2.20 -4.86
CA LEU A 53 -2.44 -0.80 -5.29
C LEU A 53 -2.36 -0.66 -6.82
N MET A 54 -1.68 -1.57 -7.51
CA MET A 54 -1.59 -1.54 -8.96
C MET A 54 -2.91 -1.91 -9.65
N VAL A 55 -3.59 -2.94 -9.15
CA VAL A 55 -4.77 -3.55 -9.81
C VAL A 55 -6.08 -2.90 -9.38
N GLU A 56 -6.20 -2.51 -8.11
CA GLU A 56 -7.49 -2.10 -7.52
C GLU A 56 -7.58 -0.58 -7.21
N SER A 57 -6.54 0.21 -7.47
CA SER A 57 -6.53 1.65 -7.16
C SER A 57 -6.84 2.53 -8.38
N ASP A 58 -8.01 3.18 -8.36
CA ASP A 58 -8.45 4.17 -9.37
C ASP A 58 -7.86 5.58 -9.11
N ALA A 59 -6.57 5.65 -8.79
CA ALA A 59 -5.78 6.88 -8.57
C ALA A 59 -5.97 7.63 -7.23
N TYR A 60 -6.77 7.13 -6.29
CA TYR A 60 -6.98 7.73 -4.96
C TYR A 60 -6.04 7.17 -3.87
N ASP A 61 -5.79 7.95 -2.81
CA ASP A 61 -5.04 7.46 -1.67
C ASP A 61 -5.91 6.51 -0.82
N HIS A 62 -5.42 5.30 -0.54
CA HIS A 62 -6.15 4.29 0.23
C HIS A 62 -5.65 4.20 1.69
N PRO A 63 -6.55 4.12 2.69
CA PRO A 63 -6.14 3.94 4.09
C PRO A 63 -5.52 2.55 4.31
N CYS A 64 -4.65 2.41 5.32
CA CYS A 64 -4.02 1.12 5.63
C CYS A 64 -5.03 -0.03 5.87
N GLY A 65 -6.24 0.27 6.35
CA GLY A 65 -7.30 -0.72 6.55
C GLY A 65 -7.90 -1.28 5.26
N TRP A 66 -7.77 -0.58 4.13
CA TRP A 66 -8.28 -1.01 2.82
C TRP A 66 -7.58 -2.27 2.28
N PHE A 67 -6.38 -2.54 2.76
CA PHE A 67 -5.60 -3.70 2.33
C PHE A 67 -6.16 -5.03 2.84
N GLY A 68 -6.99 -5.03 3.89
CA GLY A 68 -7.61 -6.25 4.43
C GLY A 68 -6.59 -7.24 5.01
N LEU A 69 -5.45 -6.75 5.48
CA LEU A 69 -4.35 -7.57 6.00
C LEU A 69 -4.61 -7.95 7.46
N ASP A 70 -4.66 -9.25 7.75
CA ASP A 70 -4.79 -9.80 9.11
C ASP A 70 -3.44 -9.76 9.84
N ARG A 71 -2.95 -8.55 10.13
CA ARG A 71 -1.66 -8.28 10.78
C ARG A 71 -1.78 -7.13 11.78
N PRO A 72 -0.98 -7.12 12.86
CA PRO A 72 -0.91 -6.00 13.77
C PRO A 72 -0.55 -4.68 13.07
N LYS A 73 -1.16 -3.58 13.52
CA LYS A 73 -0.97 -2.21 12.97
C LYS A 73 0.49 -1.74 13.01
N SER A 74 1.28 -2.22 13.98
CA SER A 74 2.71 -1.92 14.12
C SER A 74 3.53 -2.48 12.94
N SER A 75 3.28 -3.72 12.57
CA SER A 75 3.96 -4.40 11.46
C SER A 75 3.64 -3.73 10.12
N LEU A 76 2.35 -3.44 9.87
CA LEU A 76 1.93 -2.75 8.65
C LEU A 76 2.58 -1.38 8.50
N THR A 77 2.63 -0.59 9.58
CA THR A 77 3.27 0.73 9.57
C THR A 77 4.74 0.65 9.16
N HIS A 78 5.46 -0.39 9.59
CA HIS A 78 6.84 -0.61 9.17
C HIS A 78 6.96 -0.91 7.66
N HIS A 79 6.11 -1.79 7.12
CA HIS A 79 6.09 -2.10 5.69
C HIS A 79 5.77 -0.87 4.82
N PHE A 80 4.76 -0.09 5.22
CA PHE A 80 4.41 1.17 4.54
C PHE A 80 5.53 2.21 4.62
N LYS A 81 6.17 2.35 5.79
CA LYS A 81 7.32 3.23 5.96
C LYS A 81 8.46 2.85 5.01
N ALA A 82 8.81 1.56 4.93
CA ALA A 82 9.86 1.07 4.04
C ALA A 82 9.52 1.31 2.56
N LEU A 83 8.26 1.06 2.15
CA LEU A 83 7.81 1.33 0.78
C LEU A 83 7.88 2.83 0.43
N ARG A 84 7.55 3.71 1.37
CA ARG A 84 7.64 5.17 1.20
C ARG A 84 9.10 5.62 1.08
N GLU A 85 9.98 5.12 1.95
CA GLU A 85 11.40 5.47 1.96
C GLU A 85 12.14 4.98 0.71
N ALA A 86 11.69 3.87 0.12
CA ALA A 86 12.16 3.42 -1.20
C ALA A 86 11.50 4.17 -2.37
N GLY A 87 10.55 5.06 -2.09
CA GLY A 87 9.83 5.85 -3.10
C GLY A 87 8.84 5.07 -3.96
N VAL A 88 8.44 3.88 -3.53
CA VAL A 88 7.45 3.06 -4.24
C VAL A 88 6.04 3.62 -4.06
N ILE A 89 5.75 4.11 -2.85
CA ILE A 89 4.45 4.69 -2.53
C ILE A 89 4.61 6.14 -2.06
N ARG A 90 3.56 6.91 -2.29
CA ARG A 90 3.34 8.22 -1.68
C ARG A 90 2.37 8.05 -0.52
N GLN A 91 2.70 8.62 0.63
CA GLN A 91 1.80 8.65 1.78
C GLN A 91 1.44 10.06 2.18
N ARG A 92 0.18 10.26 2.58
CA ARG A 92 -0.34 11.53 3.05
C ARG A 92 -1.08 11.34 4.36
N GLN A 93 -0.99 12.35 5.24
CA GLN A 93 -1.69 12.37 6.52
C GLN A 93 -3.02 13.12 6.37
N TYR A 94 -4.13 12.41 6.54
CA TYR A 94 -5.50 12.93 6.53
C TYR A 94 -6.03 12.92 7.96
N GLY A 95 -5.80 14.00 8.72
CA GLY A 95 -6.17 14.06 10.13
C GLY A 95 -5.46 12.96 10.93
N LEU A 96 -6.21 11.97 11.43
CA LEU A 96 -5.68 10.84 12.19
C LEU A 96 -5.31 9.61 11.34
N GLU A 97 -5.63 9.62 10.04
CA GLU A 97 -5.41 8.48 9.15
C GLU A 97 -4.30 8.75 8.14
N ARG A 98 -3.53 7.70 7.82
CA ARG A 98 -2.57 7.72 6.73
C ARG A 98 -3.14 7.00 5.53
N ARG A 99 -3.02 7.62 4.37
CA ARG A 99 -3.43 7.03 3.10
C ARG A 99 -2.26 6.95 2.14
N SER A 100 -2.24 5.90 1.34
CA SER A 100 -1.13 5.55 0.47
C SER A 100 -1.59 5.42 -0.98
N ARG A 101 -0.77 5.89 -1.91
CA ARG A 101 -0.94 5.75 -3.36
C ARG A 101 0.36 5.25 -3.96
N LEU A 102 0.26 4.41 -5.00
CA LEU A 102 1.43 3.99 -5.76
C LEU A 102 1.99 5.16 -6.58
N ARG A 103 3.31 5.36 -6.56
CA ARG A 103 3.99 6.34 -7.42
C ARG A 103 4.26 5.73 -8.81
N ARG A 104 3.19 5.25 -9.46
CA ARG A 104 3.28 4.50 -10.72
C ARG A 104 4.06 5.28 -11.77
N GLU A 105 3.69 6.54 -11.95
CA GLU A 105 4.25 7.40 -12.99
C GLU A 105 5.76 7.62 -12.79
N ASP A 106 6.18 7.83 -11.54
CA ASP A 106 7.57 8.06 -11.17
C ASP A 106 8.43 6.79 -11.34
N ILE A 107 7.90 5.63 -10.93
CA ILE A 107 8.60 4.34 -11.04
C ILE A 107 8.73 3.94 -12.50
N ASP A 108 7.67 4.08 -13.31
CA ASP A 108 7.72 3.74 -14.73
C ASP A 108 8.66 4.69 -15.49
N ALA A 109 8.74 5.96 -15.11
CA ALA A 109 9.70 6.91 -15.68
C ALA A 109 11.15 6.55 -15.35
N ARG A 110 11.44 6.10 -14.12
CA ARG A 110 12.81 5.80 -13.70
C ARG A 110 13.27 4.39 -14.05
N PHE A 111 12.37 3.41 -13.96
CA PHE A 111 12.61 1.97 -14.13
C PHE A 111 11.54 1.34 -15.03
N PRO A 112 11.56 1.62 -16.34
CA PRO A 112 10.56 1.12 -17.26
C PRO A 112 10.49 -0.41 -17.24
N GLY A 113 9.28 -0.96 -17.13
CA GLY A 113 9.01 -2.40 -17.12
C GLY A 113 9.07 -3.07 -15.75
N LEU A 114 9.54 -2.39 -14.70
CA LEU A 114 9.58 -2.95 -13.34
C LEU A 114 8.18 -3.26 -12.82
N LEU A 115 7.25 -2.32 -12.96
CA LEU A 115 5.88 -2.52 -12.52
C LEU A 115 5.18 -3.63 -13.32
N SER A 116 5.48 -3.78 -14.61
CA SER A 116 4.94 -4.90 -15.41
C SER A 116 5.35 -6.27 -14.85
N LEU A 117 6.55 -6.41 -14.28
CA LEU A 117 6.96 -7.64 -13.60
C LEU A 117 6.09 -7.90 -12.35
N VAL A 118 5.80 -6.84 -11.59
CA VAL A 118 4.95 -6.94 -10.39
C VAL A 118 3.52 -7.25 -10.77
N GLU A 119 2.96 -6.63 -11.81
CA GLU A 119 1.59 -6.88 -12.29
C GLU A 119 1.35 -8.36 -12.65
N ASN A 120 2.34 -8.97 -13.32
CA ASN A 120 2.32 -10.38 -13.71
C ASN A 120 2.70 -11.33 -12.57
N TRP A 121 3.14 -10.79 -11.42
CA TRP A 121 3.43 -11.61 -10.26
C TRP A 121 2.13 -12.20 -9.72
N ARG A 122 2.11 -13.53 -9.59
CA ARG A 122 1.04 -14.26 -8.92
C ARG A 122 1.51 -14.61 -7.53
N GLN A 123 0.72 -14.21 -6.52
CA GLN A 123 0.94 -14.68 -5.16
C GLN A 123 0.94 -16.22 -5.17
N PRO A 124 2.02 -16.88 -4.73
CA PRO A 124 2.00 -18.33 -4.54
C PRO A 124 0.89 -18.64 -3.53
N ALA A 125 0.02 -19.61 -3.85
CA ALA A 125 -1.13 -19.96 -3.01
C ALA A 125 -0.74 -20.25 -1.53
N ASP A 126 0.51 -20.66 -1.28
CA ASP A 126 1.06 -20.95 0.05
C ASP A 126 1.61 -19.73 0.82
N ALA A 127 1.86 -18.60 0.16
CA ALA A 127 2.38 -17.41 0.85
C ALA A 127 1.33 -16.69 1.71
N ALA A 128 0.05 -17.07 1.57
CA ALA A 128 -1.07 -16.44 2.25
C ALA A 128 -1.18 -16.77 3.76
N MET A 129 -0.36 -17.65 4.35
CA MET A 129 -0.64 -18.10 5.72
C MET A 129 0.57 -18.44 6.60
N HIS A 130 1.68 -17.69 6.51
CA HIS A 130 2.57 -17.60 7.67
C HIS A 130 1.96 -16.69 8.73
N ARG A 131 1.01 -17.31 9.44
CA ARG A 131 0.55 -16.96 10.78
C ARG A 131 1.72 -16.47 11.61
N ASP A 132 1.43 -15.41 12.33
CA ASP A 132 2.21 -14.87 13.43
C ASP A 132 3.12 -15.93 14.09
N THR A 133 4.44 -15.84 13.87
CA THR A 133 5.42 -16.67 14.58
C THR A 133 5.70 -16.13 15.99
N ASN A 134 4.96 -15.13 16.47
CA ASN A 134 5.25 -14.44 17.73
C ASN A 134 4.40 -14.88 18.95
N GLU A 135 3.75 -16.04 18.92
CA GLU A 135 3.08 -16.61 20.12
C GLU A 135 3.80 -17.79 20.79
N ARG A 136 4.97 -18.23 20.29
CA ARG A 136 5.73 -19.34 20.92
C ARG A 136 6.85 -18.93 21.89
N ARG A 137 6.72 -17.77 22.55
CA ARG A 137 7.61 -17.39 23.69
C ARG A 137 6.91 -17.16 25.03
N ALA A 138 5.60 -17.38 25.14
CA ALA A 138 4.87 -17.23 26.40
C ALA A 138 4.38 -18.57 27.01
N THR A 139 5.05 -19.69 26.72
CA THR A 139 4.79 -20.96 27.44
C THR A 139 6.06 -21.76 27.61
N LYS A 140 6.94 -21.28 28.49
CA LYS A 140 7.96 -22.05 29.23
C LYS A 140 8.70 -21.06 30.12
N ILE A 141 8.29 -20.97 31.38
CA ILE A 141 9.08 -20.89 32.63
C ILE A 141 8.04 -20.71 33.75
N SER A 142 7.51 -21.83 34.20
CA SER A 142 6.99 -22.02 35.55
C SER A 142 7.30 -23.49 35.85
N ALA A 143 8.48 -23.68 36.41
CA ALA A 143 8.95 -24.87 37.11
C ALA A 143 9.75 -24.35 38.30
#